data_AF-A0A830BVE9-F1
#
_entry.id   AF-A0A830BVE9-F1
#
_cell.length_a   1.000
_cell.length_b   1.000
_cell.length_c   1.000
_cell.angle_alpha   90.00
_cell.angle_beta   90.00
_cell.angle_gamma   90.00
#
_symmetry.space_group_name_H-M   'P 1'
#
loop_
_entity.id
_entity.type
_entity.pdbx_description
1 polymer ?
#
loop_
_entity_poly.entity_id
_entity_poly.type
_entity_poly.pdbx_seq_one_letter_code
_entity_poly.pdbx_strand_id
1 'polypeptide(L)' 'RQESHLELHKKDSSSQIGLRKILGKRQRLLAYLSKRNRERYKELTGELDIREIKTR' A
#
# COMPACT_ATOMS: atom_id res chain seq x y z
N ARG A 1 6.29 -10.40 -4.78
CA ARG A 1 7.31 -11.10 -3.95
C ARG A 1 8.50 -10.16 -3.69
N GLN A 2 8.30 -9.14 -2.84
CA GLN A 2 9.37 -8.27 -2.31
C GLN A 2 9.73 -8.67 -0.86
N GLU A 3 8.84 -9.39 -0.20
CA GLU A 3 9.01 -9.88 1.18
C GLU A 3 10.25 -10.75 1.33
N SER A 4 10.50 -11.67 0.38
CA SER A 4 11.68 -12.55 0.43
C SER A 4 13.00 -11.78 0.40
N HIS A 5 13.08 -10.67 -0.36
CA HIS A 5 14.31 -9.86 -0.41
C HIS A 5 14.54 -9.08 0.88
N LEU A 6 13.47 -8.55 1.49
CA LEU A 6 13.53 -7.79 2.74
C LEU A 6 13.80 -8.68 3.97
N GLU A 7 13.31 -9.92 3.95
CA GLU A 7 13.58 -10.91 4.98
C GLU A 7 15.03 -11.42 4.93
N LEU A 8 15.56 -11.63 3.72
CA LEU A 8 16.96 -12.02 3.50
C LEU A 8 17.93 -10.90 3.84
N HIS A 9 17.61 -9.65 3.50
CA HIS A 9 18.48 -8.49 3.68
C HIS A 9 17.89 -7.48 4.69
N LYS A 10 17.79 -7.91 5.96
CA LYS A 10 17.24 -7.07 7.05
C LYS A 10 17.96 -5.73 7.26
N LYS A 11 19.25 -5.63 6.88
CA LYS A 11 20.05 -4.40 6.98
C LYS A 11 19.91 -3.44 5.80
N ASP A 12 19.22 -3.82 4.72
CA ASP A 12 19.02 -2.93 3.56
C ASP A 12 17.97 -1.87 3.87
N SER A 13 18.45 -0.79 4.49
CA SER A 13 17.63 0.35 4.90
C SER A 13 17.24 1.23 3.71
N SER A 14 18.07 1.29 2.67
CA SER A 14 17.81 2.04 1.44
C SER A 14 16.57 1.53 0.69
N SER A 15 16.48 0.22 0.51
CA SER A 15 15.32 -0.42 -0.13
C SER A 15 14.05 -0.29 0.71
N GLN A 16 14.17 -0.39 2.05
CA GLN A 16 13.06 -0.16 2.97
C GLN A 16 12.52 1.27 2.90
N ILE A 17 13.39 2.28 2.83
CA ILE A 17 12.99 3.69 2.70
C ILE A 17 12.26 3.92 1.38
N GLY A 18 12.78 3.36 0.27
CA GLY A 18 12.13 3.42 -1.05
C GLY A 18 10.73 2.80 -1.02
N LEU A 19 10.61 1.61 -0.43
CA LEU A 19 9.32 0.94 -0.29
C LEU A 19 8.33 1.74 0.56
N ARG A 20 8.75 2.29 1.70
CA ARG A 20 7.90 3.13 2.55
C ARG A 20 7.38 4.36 1.80
N LYS A 21 8.21 4.99 0.95
CA LYS A 21 7.78 6.13 0.11
C LYS A 21 6.69 5.72 -0.89
N ILE A 22 6.84 4.56 -1.54
CA ILE A 22 5.84 4.03 -2.49
C ILE A 22 4.53 3.70 -1.76
N LEU A 23 4.62 3.00 -0.62
CA LEU A 23 3.45 2.66 0.19
C LEU A 23 2.69 3.91 0.66
N GLY A 24 3.39 4.96 1.10
CA GLY A 24 2.76 6.22 1.51
C GLY A 24 2.09 6.98 0.35
N LYS A 25 2.64 6.92 -0.88
CA LYS A 25 1.98 7.46 -2.07
C LYS A 25 0.70 6.68 -2.38
N ARG A 26 0.77 5.34 -2.36
CA ARG A 26 -0.39 4.47 -2.61
C ARG A 26 -1.51 4.73 -1.60
N GLN A 27 -1.18 4.87 -0.32
CA GLN A 27 -2.16 5.12 0.74
C GLN A 27 -2.93 6.44 0.52
N ARG A 28 -2.23 7.52 0.12
CA ARG A 28 -2.89 8.80 -0.20
C ARG A 28 -3.83 8.71 -1.40
N LEU A 29 -3.44 7.99 -2.45
CA LEU A 29 -4.29 7.78 -3.62
C LEU A 29 -5.53 6.95 -3.29
N LEU A 30 -5.37 5.89 -2.50
CA LEU A 30 -6.49 5.07 -2.03
C LEU A 30 -7.45 5.87 -1.13
N ALA A 31 -6.93 6.70 -0.23
CA ALA A 31 -7.76 7.59 0.59
C ALA A 31 -8.53 8.62 -0.25
N TYR A 32 -7.88 9.21 -1.27
CA TYR A 32 -8.54 10.10 -2.21
C TYR A 32 -9.64 9.39 -3.00
N LEU A 33 -9.35 8.19 -3.52
CA LEU A 33 -10.33 7.37 -4.25
C LEU A 33 -11.51 7.02 -3.35
N SER A 34 -11.26 6.57 -2.11
CA SER A 34 -12.31 6.26 -1.13
C SER A 34 -13.21 7.44 -0.80
N LYS A 35 -12.67 8.67 -0.78
CA LYS A 35 -13.46 9.89 -0.54
C LYS A 35 -14.35 10.24 -1.73
N ARG A 36 -13.89 9.96 -2.95
CA ARG A 36 -14.58 10.33 -4.20
C ARG A 36 -15.57 9.28 -4.67
N ASN A 37 -15.20 8.00 -4.61
CA ASN A 37 -16.03 6.88 -5.03
C ASN A 37 -15.70 5.64 -4.18
N ARG A 38 -16.62 5.29 -3.30
CA ARG A 38 -16.45 4.18 -2.35
C ARG A 38 -16.66 2.81 -2.98
N GLU A 39 -17.45 2.70 -4.04
CA GLU A 39 -17.69 1.44 -4.75
C GLU A 39 -16.43 1.00 -5.51
N ARG A 40 -15.86 1.91 -6.31
CA ARG A 40 -14.57 1.66 -6.98
C ARG A 40 -13.45 1.35 -6.00
N TYR A 41 -13.44 1.99 -4.84
CA TYR A 41 -12.48 1.68 -3.80
C TYR A 41 -12.60 0.23 -3.33
N LYS A 42 -13.81 -0.23 -3.01
CA LYS A 42 -14.08 -1.60 -2.56
C LYS A 42 -13.72 -2.64 -3.61
N GLU A 43 -14.12 -2.41 -4.85
CA GLU A 43 -13.80 -3.29 -6.00
C GLU A 43 -12.28 -3.43 -6.16
N LEU A 44 -11.57 -2.30 -6.25
CA LEU A 44 -10.12 -2.28 -6.41
C LEU A 44 -9.37 -2.92 -5.23
N THR A 45 -9.83 -2.70 -3.99
CA THR A 45 -9.22 -3.35 -2.82
C THR A 45 -9.48 -4.85 -2.77
N GLY A 46 -10.66 -5.30 -3.24
CA GLY A 46 -11.00 -6.70 -3.34
C GLY A 46 -10.19 -7.44 -4.40
N GLU A 47 -10.01 -6.82 -5.58
CA GLU A 47 -9.20 -7.39 -6.67
C GLU A 47 -7.71 -7.51 -6.30
N LEU A 48 -7.17 -6.52 -5.61
CA LEU A 48 -5.74 -6.45 -5.29
C LEU A 48 -5.39 -7.10 -3.93
N ASP A 49 -6.37 -7.70 -3.24
CA ASP A 49 -6.25 -8.24 -1.89
C ASP A 49 -5.55 -7.25 -0.92
N ILE A 50 -5.91 -5.97 -1.04
CA ILE A 50 -5.34 -4.90 -0.23
C ILE A 50 -6.22 -4.71 1.01
N ARG A 51 -5.61 -4.80 2.19
CA ARG A 51 -6.30 -4.48 3.45
C ARG A 51 -6.97 -3.11 3.40
N GLU A 52 -8.26 -3.08 3.74
CA GLU A 52 -9.02 -1.84 3.85
C GLU A 52 -8.35 -0.87 4.82
N ILE A 53 -8.23 0.40 4.38
CA ILE A 53 -7.64 1.45 5.19
C ILE A 53 -8.72 1.95 6.13
N LYS A 54 -8.54 1.83 7.44
CA LYS A 54 -9.40 2.50 8.42
C LYS A 54 -9.15 4.01 8.36
N THR A 55 -9.92 4.71 7.54
CA THR A 55 -10.09 6.16 7.69
C THR A 55 -10.85 6.39 9.00
N ARG A 56 -10.20 7.06 9.97
CA ARG A 56 -10.86 7.57 11.18
C ARG A 56 -11.94 8.58 10.81
#